data_AF-A0A150IX49-F1
#
_entry.id   AF-A0A150IX49-F1
#
_cell.length_a   1.000
_cell.length_b   1.000
_cell.length_c   1.000
_cell.angle_alpha   90.00
_cell.angle_beta   90.00
_cell.angle_gamma   90.00
#
_symmetry.space_group_name_H-M   'P 1'
#
loop_
_entity.id
_entity.type
_entity.pdbx_description
1 polymer ?
#
loop_
_entity_poly.entity_id
_entity_poly.type
_entity_poly.pdbx_seq_one_letter_code
_entity_poly.pdbx_strand_id
1 'polypeptide(L)'
;MGLELLGFHYSILSSVLSSFLIIYSLFLKDKDYKKAEELFIFGVVFIGISWSGIEWSLYLMGYDLFKLVTMPIFPLLCYFLSTSLFVIYVSERYYRRRIWIIFALAAVLVSIVAVNCMNCLFE
;
A
#
# COMPACT_ATOMS: atom_id res chain seq x y z
N MET A 1 -22.15 -4.43 -5.94
CA MET A 1 -22.12 -5.07 -4.60
C MET A 1 -21.14 -6.23 -4.46
N GLY A 2 -21.18 -7.31 -5.25
CA GLY A 2 -20.31 -8.48 -5.02
C GLY A 2 -18.80 -8.25 -5.24
N LEU A 3 -18.42 -7.53 -6.30
CA LEU A 3 -17.01 -7.26 -6.64
C LEU A 3 -16.35 -6.20 -5.73
N GLU A 4 -17.11 -5.23 -5.23
CA GLU A 4 -16.61 -4.22 -4.28
C GLU A 4 -16.20 -4.86 -2.96
N LEU A 5 -17.05 -5.74 -2.42
CA LEU A 5 -16.80 -6.46 -1.18
C LEU A 5 -15.57 -7.37 -1.33
N LEU A 6 -15.42 -7.99 -2.50
CA LEU A 6 -14.27 -8.82 -2.83
C LEU A 6 -12.94 -8.03 -2.76
N GLY A 7 -12.90 -6.80 -3.31
CA GLY A 7 -11.71 -5.95 -3.22
C GLY A 7 -11.35 -5.56 -1.77
N PHE A 8 -12.35 -5.31 -0.92
CA PHE A 8 -12.13 -5.05 0.51
C PHE A 8 -11.56 -6.28 1.23
N HIS A 9 -12.07 -7.47 0.96
CA HIS A 9 -11.54 -8.71 1.53
C HIS A 9 -10.09 -8.96 1.14
N TYR A 10 -9.75 -8.76 -0.14
CA TYR A 10 -8.36 -8.88 -0.60
C TYR A 10 -7.45 -7.83 0.03
N SER A 11 -7.92 -6.60 0.19
CA SER A 11 -7.16 -5.57 0.90
C SER A 11 -6.86 -5.95 2.35
N ILE A 12 -7.87 -6.41 3.10
CA ILE A 12 -7.70 -6.84 4.49
C ILE A 12 -6.68 -7.99 4.59
N LEU A 13 -6.84 -9.02 3.76
CA LEU A 13 -5.91 -10.15 3.72
C LEU A 13 -4.48 -9.70 3.41
N SER A 14 -4.32 -8.83 2.42
CA SER A 14 -3.03 -8.27 2.03
C SER A 14 -2.39 -7.45 3.16
N SER A 15 -3.19 -6.64 3.88
CA SER A 15 -2.72 -5.85 5.02
C SER A 15 -2.27 -6.72 6.19
N VAL A 16 -3.00 -7.80 6.49
CA VAL A 16 -2.62 -8.76 7.54
C VAL A 16 -1.32 -9.46 7.18
N LEU A 17 -1.21 -9.98 5.95
CA LEU A 17 -0.02 -10.68 5.48
C LEU A 17 1.21 -9.75 5.47
N SER A 18 1.03 -8.50 5.02
CA SER A 18 2.07 -7.48 5.05
C SER A 18 2.59 -7.23 6.47
N SER A 19 1.67 -7.09 7.43
CA SER A 19 2.02 -6.84 8.83
C SER A 19 2.85 -7.99 9.40
N PHE A 20 2.45 -9.25 9.14
CA PHE A 20 3.22 -10.42 9.55
C PHE A 20 4.61 -10.46 8.94
N LEU A 21 4.73 -10.19 7.63
CA LEU A 21 6.01 -10.18 6.93
C LEU A 21 6.95 -9.10 7.46
N ILE A 22 6.45 -7.89 7.71
CA ILE A 22 7.27 -6.79 8.23
C ILE A 22 7.72 -7.10 9.66
N ILE A 23 6.83 -7.54 10.55
CA ILE A 23 7.20 -7.90 11.93
C ILE A 23 8.22 -9.03 11.94
N TYR A 24 8.00 -10.08 11.13
CA TYR A 24 8.91 -11.20 11.04
C TYR A 24 10.27 -10.79 10.47
N SER A 25 10.30 -9.89 9.49
CA SER A 25 11.53 -9.33 8.94
C SER A 25 12.38 -8.65 10.02
N LEU A 26 11.75 -7.86 10.90
CA LEU A 26 12.44 -7.16 11.99
C LEU A 26 13.05 -8.13 13.01
N PHE A 27 12.35 -9.23 13.32
CA PHE A 27 12.85 -10.27 14.21
C PHE A 27 14.02 -11.06 13.60
N LEU A 28 13.97 -11.32 12.29
CA LEU A 28 14.99 -12.10 11.59
C LEU A 28 16.25 -11.28 11.26
N LYS A 29 16.15 -9.96 11.26
CA LYS A 29 17.20 -9.02 10.84
C LYS A 29 18.58 -9.30 11.45
N ASP A 30 18.65 -9.60 12.75
CA ASP A 30 19.93 -9.84 13.44
C ASP A 30 20.51 -11.25 13.16
N LYS A 31 19.70 -12.18 12.66
CA LYS A 31 20.12 -13.56 12.35
C LYS A 31 20.49 -13.73 10.87
N ASP A 32 19.65 -13.21 9.98
CA ASP A 32 19.81 -13.32 8.54
C ASP A 32 19.28 -12.05 7.86
N TYR A 33 20.17 -11.07 7.73
CA TYR A 33 19.86 -9.75 7.18
C TYR A 33 19.31 -9.82 5.75
N LYS A 34 19.83 -10.72 4.90
CA LYS A 34 19.38 -10.81 3.50
C LYS A 34 17.95 -11.31 3.42
N LYS A 35 17.64 -12.38 4.15
CA LYS A 35 16.29 -12.93 4.20
C LYS A 35 15.31 -11.96 4.85
N ALA A 36 15.74 -11.21 5.87
CA ALA A 36 14.95 -10.14 6.46
C ALA A 36 14.65 -9.02 5.46
N GLU A 37 15.64 -8.57 4.68
CA GLU A 37 15.48 -7.56 3.63
C GLU A 37 14.45 -8.01 2.58
N GLU A 38 14.52 -9.26 2.12
CA GLU A 38 13.55 -9.83 1.18
C GLU A 38 12.12 -9.86 1.76
N LEU A 39 11.96 -10.34 2.99
CA LEU A 39 10.66 -10.40 3.66
C LEU A 39 10.05 -9.01 3.86
N PHE A 40 10.88 -8.02 4.19
CA PHE A 40 10.44 -6.64 4.29
C PHE A 40 9.95 -6.11 2.94
N ILE A 41 10.70 -6.35 1.86
CA ILE A 41 10.28 -5.95 0.49
C ILE A 41 8.94 -6.59 0.14
N PHE A 42 8.76 -7.89 0.38
CA PHE A 42 7.47 -8.54 0.16
C PHE A 42 6.37 -7.90 0.99
N GLY A 43 6.63 -7.61 2.27
CA GLY A 43 5.69 -6.90 3.13
C GLY A 43 5.25 -5.56 2.53
N VAL A 44 6.19 -4.76 2.02
CA VAL A 44 5.90 -3.47 1.36
C VAL A 44 5.07 -3.65 0.09
N VAL A 45 5.37 -4.67 -0.72
CA VAL A 45 4.57 -5.00 -1.92
C VAL A 45 3.12 -5.33 -1.54
N PHE A 46 2.89 -6.10 -0.48
CA PHE A 46 1.54 -6.40 0.02
C PHE A 46 0.81 -5.16 0.59
N ILE A 47 1.53 -4.13 1.08
CA ILE A 47 0.91 -2.83 1.39
C ILE A 47 0.36 -2.21 0.10
N GLY A 48 1.16 -2.16 -0.96
CA GLY A 48 0.73 -1.63 -2.26
C GLY A 48 -0.48 -2.37 -2.82
N ILE A 49 -0.50 -3.70 -2.73
CA ILE A 49 -1.66 -4.50 -3.14
C ILE A 49 -2.89 -4.14 -2.28
N SER A 50 -2.72 -3.98 -0.96
CA SER A 50 -3.81 -3.56 -0.08
C SER A 50 -4.41 -2.23 -0.52
N TRP A 51 -3.56 -1.25 -0.81
CA TRP A 51 -3.99 0.06 -1.29
C TRP A 51 -4.75 -0.03 -2.61
N SER A 52 -4.25 -0.81 -3.57
CA SER A 52 -4.93 -1.02 -4.85
C SER A 52 -6.29 -1.71 -4.70
N GLY A 53 -6.44 -2.62 -3.73
CA GLY A 53 -7.71 -3.28 -3.43
C GLY A 53 -8.74 -2.32 -2.86
N ILE A 54 -8.34 -1.43 -1.95
CA ILE A 54 -9.19 -0.36 -1.41
C ILE A 54 -9.64 0.59 -2.52
N GLU A 55 -8.69 0.98 -3.38
CA GLU A 55 -8.96 1.84 -4.53
C GLU A 55 -9.94 1.20 -5.50
N TRP A 56 -9.72 -0.05 -5.89
CA TRP A 56 -10.62 -0.77 -6.77
C TRP A 56 -12.04 -0.89 -6.19
N SER A 57 -12.16 -1.18 -4.90
CA SER A 57 -13.46 -1.26 -4.22
C SER A 57 -14.19 0.07 -4.20
N LEU A 58 -13.49 1.16 -3.88
CA LEU A 58 -14.07 2.51 -3.91
C LEU A 58 -14.42 2.93 -5.34
N TYR A 59 -13.56 2.59 -6.31
CA TYR A 59 -13.80 2.81 -7.73
C TYR A 59 -15.12 2.18 -8.20
N LEU A 60 -15.36 0.91 -7.88
CA LEU A 60 -16.61 0.22 -8.23
C LEU A 60 -17.86 0.80 -7.56
N MET A 61 -17.70 1.48 -6.41
CA MET A 61 -18.77 2.22 -5.74
C MET A 61 -19.03 3.61 -6.34
N GLY A 62 -18.31 4.00 -7.41
CA GLY A 62 -18.41 5.32 -8.04
C GLY A 62 -17.62 6.40 -7.31
N TYR A 63 -16.74 6.00 -6.40
CA TYR A 63 -15.91 6.89 -5.59
C TYR A 63 -14.49 6.96 -6.16
N ASP A 64 -14.02 8.18 -6.42
CA ASP A 64 -12.67 8.44 -6.89
C ASP A 64 -11.75 8.63 -5.69
N LEU A 65 -10.87 7.65 -5.42
CA LEU A 65 -10.01 7.62 -4.24
C LEU A 65 -9.08 8.85 -4.17
N PHE A 66 -8.63 9.37 -5.30
CA PHE A 66 -7.73 10.52 -5.37
C PHE A 66 -8.47 11.85 -5.23
N LYS A 67 -9.72 11.95 -5.70
CA LYS A 67 -10.61 13.05 -5.28
C LYS A 67 -11.01 12.94 -3.80
N LEU A 68 -11.14 11.72 -3.27
CA LEU A 68 -11.46 11.48 -1.86
C LEU A 68 -10.31 11.73 -0.91
N VAL A 69 -9.06 11.74 -1.39
CA VAL A 69 -7.90 12.26 -0.64
C VAL A 69 -7.96 13.79 -0.53
N THR A 70 -8.60 14.49 -1.46
CA THR A 70 -8.90 15.93 -1.36
C THR A 70 -10.19 16.25 -0.60
N MET A 71 -11.05 15.24 -0.35
CA MET A 71 -12.12 15.30 0.64
C MET A 71 -11.62 14.78 2.00
N PRO A 72 -12.18 15.20 3.13
CA PRO A 72 -11.65 14.82 4.44
C PRO A 72 -12.17 13.45 4.86
N ILE A 73 -11.92 12.38 4.11
CA ILE A 73 -12.04 11.02 4.64
C ILE A 73 -10.80 10.76 5.51
N PHE A 74 -10.80 11.41 6.66
CA PHE A 74 -9.72 11.42 7.65
C PHE A 74 -9.19 10.01 7.98
N PRO A 75 -10.02 8.95 8.14
CA PRO A 75 -9.52 7.61 8.42
C PRO A 75 -8.64 7.03 7.32
N LEU A 76 -9.03 7.26 6.06
CA LEU A 76 -8.30 6.74 4.89
C LEU A 76 -6.96 7.45 4.73
N LEU A 77 -6.99 8.78 4.86
CA LEU A 77 -5.80 9.63 4.76
C LEU A 77 -4.79 9.31 5.88
N CYS A 78 -5.26 9.11 7.11
CA CYS A 78 -4.44 8.64 8.22
C CYS A 78 -3.83 7.26 7.96
N TYR A 79 -4.56 6.33 7.35
CA TYR A 79 -4.03 5.02 6.98
C TYR A 79 -2.90 5.12 5.95
N PHE A 80 -3.09 5.85 4.85
CA PHE A 80 -2.06 6.02 3.81
C PHE A 80 -0.82 6.75 4.33
N LEU A 81 -0.98 7.84 5.07
CA LEU A 81 0.15 8.59 5.64
C LEU A 81 0.91 7.77 6.68
N SER A 82 0.21 7.13 7.62
CA SER A 82 0.87 6.35 8.67
C SER A 82 1.65 5.16 8.11
N THR A 83 1.07 4.42 7.16
CA THR A 83 1.74 3.29 6.51
C THR A 83 2.94 3.74 5.66
N SER A 84 2.81 4.85 4.93
CA SER A 84 3.93 5.43 4.16
C SER A 84 5.08 5.86 5.07
N LEU A 85 4.78 6.63 6.12
CA LEU A 85 5.78 7.10 7.08
C LEU A 85 6.45 5.93 7.79
N PHE A 86 5.71 4.88 8.12
CA PHE A 86 6.24 3.66 8.72
C PHE A 86 7.22 2.93 7.78
N VAL A 87 6.86 2.76 6.51
CA VAL A 87 7.75 2.14 5.51
C VAL A 87 9.03 2.96 5.33
N ILE A 88 8.92 4.29 5.24
CA ILE A 88 10.09 5.19 5.14
C ILE A 88 10.98 5.03 6.38
N TYR A 89 10.40 5.13 7.58
CA TYR A 89 11.13 5.04 8.84
C TYR A 89 11.86 3.69 8.98
N VAL A 90 11.18 2.57 8.74
CA VAL A 90 11.79 1.24 8.86
C VAL A 90 12.87 1.03 7.80
N SER A 91 12.63 1.47 6.56
CA SER A 91 13.61 1.35 5.48
C SER A 91 14.88 2.16 5.76
N GLU A 92 14.74 3.35 6.32
CA GLU A 92 15.87 4.25 6.63
C GLU A 92 16.63 3.81 7.88
N ARG A 93 15.92 3.28 8.89
CA ARG A 93 16.53 2.86 10.15
C ARG A 93 17.22 1.51 10.09
N TYR A 94 16.64 0.54 9.37
CA TYR A 94 17.05 -0.87 9.47
C TYR A 94 17.50 -1.50 8.15
N TYR A 95 17.12 -0.94 7.00
CA TYR A 95 17.41 -1.51 5.68
C TYR A 95 18.09 -0.48 4.77
N ARG A 96 17.84 -0.56 3.46
CA ARG A 96 18.42 0.35 2.47
C ARG A 96 17.45 1.47 2.12
N ARG A 97 17.98 2.69 2.06
CA ARG A 97 17.29 3.89 1.55
C ARG A 97 16.63 3.69 0.17
N ARG A 98 17.21 2.83 -0.68
CA ARG A 98 16.68 2.54 -2.02
C ARG A 98 15.28 1.92 -1.99
N ILE A 99 14.92 1.18 -0.94
CA ILE A 99 13.65 0.46 -0.87
C ILE A 99 12.47 1.45 -0.81
N TRP A 100 12.53 2.44 0.09
CA TRP A 100 11.45 3.42 0.20
C TRP A 100 11.39 4.35 -1.01
N ILE A 101 12.52 4.65 -1.67
CA ILE A 101 12.55 5.44 -2.90
C ILE A 101 11.79 4.71 -4.02
N ILE A 102 12.06 3.42 -4.20
CA ILE A 102 11.35 2.59 -5.18
C ILE A 102 9.86 2.52 -4.84
N PHE A 103 9.52 2.35 -3.56
CA PHE A 103 8.13 2.37 -3.10
C PHE A 103 7.43 3.70 -3.42
N ALA A 104 8.07 4.84 -3.13
CA ALA A 104 7.50 6.16 -3.42
C ALA A 104 7.30 6.38 -4.93
N LEU A 105 8.28 5.98 -5.76
CA LEU A 105 8.14 6.05 -7.22
C LEU A 105 6.99 5.17 -7.74
N ALA A 106 6.88 3.95 -7.22
CA ALA A 106 5.79 3.04 -7.58
C ALA A 106 4.42 3.60 -7.16
N ALA A 107 4.31 4.14 -5.94
CA ALA A 107 3.08 4.76 -5.45
C ALA A 107 2.65 5.95 -6.32
N VAL A 108 3.59 6.81 -6.74
CA VAL A 108 3.32 7.93 -7.66
C VAL A 108 2.85 7.43 -9.02
N LEU A 109 3.52 6.42 -9.60
CA LEU A 109 3.12 5.85 -10.89
C LEU A 109 1.71 5.26 -10.83
N VAL A 110 1.40 4.49 -9.78
CA VAL A 110 0.06 3.93 -9.57
C VAL A 110 -0.97 5.06 -9.44
N SER A 111 -0.66 6.12 -8.70
CA SER A 111 -1.54 7.28 -8.55
C SER A 111 -1.84 7.97 -9.88
N ILE A 112 -0.84 8.11 -10.75
CA ILE A 112 -1.01 8.71 -12.08
C ILE A 112 -1.90 7.82 -12.96
N VAL A 113 -1.67 6.51 -12.95
CA VAL A 113 -2.46 5.55 -13.73
C VAL A 113 -3.91 5.55 -13.24
N ALA A 114 -4.12 5.51 -11.93
CA ALA A 114 -5.43 5.56 -11.31
C ALA A 114 -6.25 6.79 -11.74
N VAL A 115 -5.69 8.00 -11.59
CA VAL A 115 -6.35 9.26 -11.93
C VAL A 115 -6.69 9.33 -13.43
N ASN A 116 -5.79 8.84 -14.29
CA ASN A 116 -6.01 8.91 -15.75
C ASN A 116 -6.94 7.81 -16.26
N CYS A 117 -6.89 6.58 -15.72
CA CYS A 117 -7.83 5.51 -16.10
C CYS A 117 -9.26 5.81 -15.65
N MET A 118 -9.46 6.53 -14.55
CA MET A 118 -10.79 6.95 -14.10
C MET A 118 -11.52 7.83 -15.12
N ASN A 119 -10.80 8.62 -15.90
CA ASN A 119 -11.41 9.42 -16.97
C ASN A 119 -11.82 8.56 -18.19
N CYS A 120 -11.28 7.34 -18.34
CA CYS A 120 -11.54 6.47 -19.51
C CYS A 120 -12.80 5.59 -19.38
N LEU A 121 -13.39 5.47 -18.19
CA LEU A 121 -14.52 4.56 -17.95
C LEU A 121 -15.89 5.25 -17.90
N PHE A 122 -15.91 6.58 -17.89
CA PHE A 122 -17.12 7.40 -17.91
C PHE A 122 -17.35 8.13 -19.25
N GLU A 123 -16.56 7.83 -20.28
CA GLU A 123 -16.88 8.10 -21.70
C GLU A 123 -17.68 6.95 -22.30
#